data_AF-A0A536AFH7-F1
#
_entry.id   AF-A0A536AFH7-F1
#
_cell.length_a   1.000
_cell.length_b   1.000
_cell.length_c   1.000
_cell.angle_alpha   90.00
_cell.angle_beta   90.00
_cell.angle_gamma   90.00
#
_symmetry.space_group_name_H-M   'P 1'
#
loop_
_entity.id
_entity.type
_entity.pdbx_description
1 polymer ?
#
loop_
_entity_poly.entity_id
_entity_poly.type
_entity_poly.pdbx_seq_one_letter_code
_entity_poly.pdbx_strand_id
1 'polypeptide(L)'
;MDRKLSGGPGQDDIVIARKLEVTYLPFDRTTRVPAGTTVFSAAHWIGLPIDSTCGGRGTCGKCKVRVIHGLADPETADHRQLRPQEIAEGWRLSCQAHIYEDMTCEVPQLLRVPKAATMGLGRLVILDPNVRKVYFELAEPSMHDQRSDVARLRDALTEEGHDMAAGVAVLRTLPQVFREAGFRVTAVLAGEQLVAVEPGDTTDECYGVAFDVGTTTLVGTLMNLRTGMAASVLSTLNGQAPFGADVISRISHGMNGPDSIRELQQAVVGTMNSILAELYRESGVSPSRTYEAVIAGNVT
;
A
#
# COMPACT_ATOMS: atom_id res chain seq x y z
N MET A 1 -38.83 -9.07 -16.43
CA MET A 1 -39.46 -9.53 -17.69
C MET A 1 -38.46 -10.42 -18.39
N ASP A 2 -38.58 -11.72 -18.18
CA ASP A 2 -37.64 -12.71 -18.70
C ASP A 2 -37.83 -12.89 -20.20
N ARG A 3 -36.76 -12.77 -20.98
CA ARG A 3 -36.76 -13.09 -22.41
C ARG A 3 -36.30 -14.54 -22.58
N LYS A 4 -37.24 -15.42 -22.93
CA LYS A 4 -36.92 -16.76 -23.45
C LYS A 4 -36.47 -16.65 -24.90
N LEU A 5 -35.25 -17.08 -25.19
CA LEU A 5 -34.79 -17.38 -26.54
C LEU A 5 -35.00 -18.88 -26.78
N SER A 6 -35.80 -19.23 -27.77
CA SER A 6 -36.12 -20.62 -28.13
C SER A 6 -35.01 -21.27 -28.95
N GLY A 7 -34.45 -22.38 -28.47
CA GLY A 7 -33.55 -23.24 -29.25
C GLY A 7 -33.54 -24.68 -28.73
N GLY A 8 -33.82 -25.64 -29.64
CA GLY A 8 -33.34 -27.04 -29.68
C GLY A 8 -33.60 -28.00 -28.50
N PRO A 9 -34.06 -29.25 -28.73
CA PRO A 9 -34.20 -30.24 -27.68
C PRO A 9 -32.81 -30.79 -27.27
N GLY A 10 -32.36 -30.48 -26.06
CA GLY A 10 -31.13 -31.05 -25.46
C GLY A 10 -30.12 -30.08 -24.85
N GLN A 11 -30.49 -28.84 -24.55
CA GLN A 11 -29.68 -27.96 -23.71
C GLN A 11 -30.35 -27.79 -22.35
N ASP A 12 -29.68 -28.21 -21.28
CA ASP A 12 -30.00 -27.78 -19.93
C ASP A 12 -30.06 -26.25 -19.94
N ASP A 13 -31.22 -25.71 -19.58
CA ASP A 13 -31.47 -24.26 -19.52
C ASP A 13 -30.41 -23.61 -18.62
N ILE A 14 -29.36 -23.00 -19.22
CA ILE A 14 -28.44 -22.13 -18.49
C ILE A 14 -29.23 -20.85 -18.17
N VAL A 15 -29.91 -20.87 -17.03
CA VAL A 15 -30.48 -19.67 -16.42
C VAL A 15 -29.31 -18.79 -16.03
N ILE A 16 -29.00 -17.78 -16.84
CA ILE A 16 -28.05 -16.72 -16.47
C ILE A 16 -28.69 -15.96 -15.32
N ALA A 17 -28.36 -16.36 -14.09
CA ALA A 17 -28.84 -15.68 -12.89
C ALA A 17 -28.44 -14.20 -12.96
N ARG A 18 -29.44 -13.32 -12.84
CA ARG A 18 -29.23 -11.87 -12.78
C ARG A 18 -28.23 -11.59 -11.66
N LYS A 19 -27.13 -10.89 -11.99
CA LYS A 19 -26.21 -10.37 -10.97
C LYS A 19 -26.92 -9.26 -10.18
N LEU A 20 -26.77 -9.30 -8.87
CA LEU A 20 -27.34 -8.34 -7.93
C LEU A 20 -26.35 -7.22 -7.68
N GLU A 21 -26.86 -6.00 -7.55
CA GLU A 21 -26.07 -4.80 -7.34
C GLU A 21 -25.99 -4.47 -5.85
N VAL A 22 -24.78 -4.25 -5.34
CA VAL A 22 -24.54 -3.84 -3.94
C VAL A 22 -23.73 -2.57 -3.87
N THR A 23 -24.26 -1.58 -3.15
CA THR A 23 -23.64 -0.26 -2.93
C THR A 23 -23.22 -0.09 -1.48
N TYR A 24 -22.01 0.47 -1.27
CA TYR A 24 -21.42 0.70 0.04
C TYR A 24 -21.26 2.20 0.32
N LEU A 25 -22.00 2.70 1.30
CA LEU A 25 -21.92 4.07 1.80
C LEU A 25 -21.03 4.13 3.06
N PRO A 26 -20.35 5.25 3.34
CA PRO A 26 -20.26 6.48 2.56
C PRO A 26 -19.21 6.43 1.43
N PHE A 27 -18.64 5.26 1.13
CA PHE A 27 -17.51 5.10 0.20
C PHE A 27 -17.87 5.22 -1.29
N ASP A 28 -19.17 5.29 -1.62
CA ASP A 28 -19.72 5.39 -2.97
C ASP A 28 -19.16 4.31 -3.92
N ARG A 29 -18.99 3.08 -3.42
CA ARG A 29 -18.53 1.94 -4.20
C ARG A 29 -19.67 0.97 -4.48
N THR A 30 -19.77 0.50 -5.72
CA THR A 30 -20.80 -0.45 -6.15
C THR A 30 -20.18 -1.65 -6.84
N THR A 31 -20.73 -2.84 -6.59
CA THR A 31 -20.29 -4.10 -7.21
C THR A 31 -21.48 -4.96 -7.64
N ARG A 32 -21.24 -5.89 -8.55
CA ARG A 32 -22.25 -6.84 -9.04
C ARG A 32 -21.85 -8.27 -8.72
N VAL A 33 -22.67 -8.97 -7.94
CA VAL A 33 -22.36 -10.30 -7.40
C VAL A 33 -23.46 -11.32 -7.68
N PRO A 34 -23.15 -12.63 -7.73
CA PRO A 34 -24.16 -13.68 -7.73
C PRO A 34 -24.98 -13.67 -6.43
N ALA A 35 -26.22 -14.14 -6.51
CA ALA A 35 -27.06 -14.38 -5.33
C ALA A 35 -26.38 -15.36 -4.36
N GLY A 36 -26.51 -15.10 -3.06
CA GLY A 36 -25.84 -15.86 -1.99
C GLY A 36 -24.40 -15.42 -1.71
N THR A 37 -23.87 -14.39 -2.38
CA THR A 37 -22.58 -13.80 -1.98
C THR A 37 -22.76 -13.05 -0.66
N THR A 38 -21.80 -13.11 0.26
CA THR A 38 -21.86 -12.32 1.50
C THR A 38 -21.51 -10.86 1.24
N VAL A 39 -22.04 -9.95 2.05
CA VAL A 39 -21.69 -8.52 2.01
C VAL A 39 -20.19 -8.32 2.22
N PHE A 40 -19.56 -9.13 3.07
CA PHE A 40 -18.11 -9.10 3.29
C PHE A 40 -17.31 -9.49 2.03
N SER A 41 -17.68 -10.58 1.37
CA SER A 41 -16.99 -11.04 0.15
C SER A 41 -17.18 -10.06 -1.01
N ALA A 42 -18.39 -9.50 -1.15
CA ALA A 42 -18.69 -8.51 -2.17
C ALA A 42 -17.88 -7.22 -1.96
N ALA A 43 -17.72 -6.75 -0.73
CA ALA A 43 -16.85 -5.62 -0.38
C ALA A 43 -15.38 -5.92 -0.68
N HIS A 44 -14.94 -7.16 -0.39
CA HIS A 44 -13.58 -7.60 -0.66
C HIS A 44 -13.21 -7.56 -2.15
N TRP A 45 -14.11 -7.98 -3.05
CA TRP A 45 -13.88 -7.97 -4.50
C TRP A 45 -13.60 -6.58 -5.09
N ILE A 46 -14.09 -5.53 -4.44
CA ILE A 46 -13.86 -4.13 -4.83
C ILE A 46 -12.83 -3.42 -3.94
N GLY A 47 -12.07 -4.18 -3.14
CA GLY A 47 -11.04 -3.66 -2.27
C GLY A 47 -11.57 -2.68 -1.20
N LEU A 48 -12.81 -2.87 -0.74
CA LEU A 48 -13.37 -2.12 0.38
C LEU A 48 -13.12 -2.90 1.69
N PRO A 49 -12.22 -2.43 2.57
CA PRO A 49 -11.90 -3.14 3.80
C PRO A 49 -13.03 -2.99 4.83
N ILE A 50 -13.54 -4.13 5.32
CA ILE A 50 -14.42 -4.22 6.49
C ILE A 50 -13.65 -4.98 7.57
N ASP A 51 -13.67 -4.49 8.82
CA ASP A 51 -12.92 -5.12 9.92
C ASP A 51 -13.37 -6.56 10.15
N SER A 52 -12.44 -7.51 10.20
CA SER A 52 -12.74 -8.92 10.45
C SER A 52 -11.51 -9.61 11.02
N THR A 53 -11.59 -9.93 12.32
CA THR A 53 -10.53 -10.71 13.01
C THR A 53 -10.90 -12.17 13.19
N CYS A 54 -11.86 -12.69 12.42
CA CYS A 54 -12.15 -14.13 12.39
C CYS A 54 -12.12 -14.71 10.98
N GLY A 55 -11.78 -13.92 9.96
CA GLY A 55 -11.82 -14.36 8.56
C GLY A 55 -13.24 -14.74 8.10
N GLY A 56 -14.26 -14.07 8.64
CA GLY A 56 -15.65 -14.28 8.22
C GLY A 56 -16.41 -15.41 8.93
N ARG A 57 -15.87 -15.97 10.01
CA ARG A 57 -16.50 -17.07 10.80
C ARG A 57 -17.65 -16.63 11.73
N GLY A 58 -18.00 -15.34 11.76
CA GLY A 58 -19.09 -14.84 12.63
C GLY A 58 -18.80 -14.83 14.14
N THR A 59 -17.54 -15.02 14.56
CA THR A 59 -17.19 -15.17 15.99
C THR A 59 -16.64 -13.91 16.66
N CYS A 60 -16.17 -12.92 15.89
CA CYS A 60 -15.49 -11.74 16.45
C CYS A 60 -16.35 -10.48 16.61
N GLY A 61 -17.49 -10.40 15.91
CA GLY A 61 -18.40 -9.24 16.00
C GLY A 61 -17.91 -7.93 15.38
N LYS A 62 -16.76 -7.91 14.69
CA LYS A 62 -16.13 -6.66 14.19
C LYS A 62 -16.59 -6.23 12.79
N CYS A 63 -17.08 -7.16 11.98
CA CYS A 63 -17.51 -6.91 10.59
C CYS A 63 -18.90 -6.29 10.49
N LYS A 64 -19.23 -5.36 11.40
CA LYS A 64 -20.57 -4.76 11.46
C LYS A 64 -20.82 -3.86 10.26
N VAL A 65 -21.96 -4.04 9.62
CA VAL A 65 -22.50 -3.15 8.59
C VAL A 65 -23.96 -2.91 8.89
N ARG A 66 -24.50 -1.78 8.43
CA ARG A 66 -25.91 -1.47 8.57
C ARG A 66 -26.57 -1.57 7.20
N VAL A 67 -27.60 -2.40 7.09
CA VAL A 67 -28.37 -2.53 5.85
C VAL A 67 -29.39 -1.39 5.79
N ILE A 68 -29.27 -0.54 4.78
CA ILE A 68 -30.14 0.62 4.56
C ILE A 68 -31.27 0.26 3.59
N HIS A 69 -30.93 -0.43 2.51
CA HIS A 69 -31.87 -0.95 1.53
C HIS A 69 -31.55 -2.41 1.21
N GLY A 70 -32.59 -3.22 1.01
CA GLY A 70 -32.49 -4.67 0.85
C GLY A 70 -32.71 -5.44 2.16
N LEU A 71 -32.98 -6.73 2.03
CA LEU A 71 -33.27 -7.65 3.12
C LEU A 71 -32.05 -8.50 3.45
N ALA A 72 -31.68 -8.48 4.73
CA ALA A 72 -30.78 -9.45 5.34
C ALA A 72 -31.33 -9.77 6.73
N ASP A 73 -31.87 -10.97 6.90
CA ASP A 73 -32.36 -11.43 8.19
C ASP A 73 -31.18 -11.66 9.15
N PRO A 74 -31.35 -11.36 10.45
CA PRO A 74 -30.29 -11.60 11.42
C PRO A 74 -30.10 -13.11 11.63
N GLU A 75 -28.85 -13.55 11.57
CA GLU A 75 -28.47 -14.92 11.85
C GLU A 75 -28.13 -15.13 13.33
N THR A 76 -27.91 -16.40 13.72
CA THR A 76 -27.51 -16.76 15.09
C THR A 76 -26.25 -16.02 15.53
N ALA A 77 -25.31 -15.77 14.60
CA ALA A 77 -24.08 -15.03 14.89
C ALA A 77 -24.36 -13.55 15.22
N ASP A 78 -25.33 -12.93 14.55
CA ASP A 78 -25.76 -11.55 14.82
C ASP A 78 -26.30 -11.45 16.24
N HIS A 79 -27.19 -12.35 16.64
CA HIS A 79 -27.76 -12.37 17.99
C HIS A 79 -26.72 -12.61 19.10
N ARG A 80 -25.57 -13.23 18.79
CA ARG A 80 -24.48 -13.42 19.76
C ARG A 80 -23.57 -12.21 19.89
N GLN A 81 -23.36 -11.47 18.80
CA GLN A 81 -22.31 -10.43 18.72
C GLN A 81 -22.85 -9.00 18.71
N LEU A 82 -24.13 -8.82 18.37
CA LEU A 82 -24.81 -7.54 18.26
C LEU A 82 -25.82 -7.38 19.39
N ARG A 83 -26.00 -6.14 19.84
CA ARG A 83 -27.06 -5.82 20.81
C ARG A 83 -28.43 -5.88 20.11
N PRO A 84 -29.51 -6.25 20.81
CA PRO A 84 -30.85 -6.28 20.22
C PRO A 84 -31.27 -4.97 19.54
N GLN A 85 -30.86 -3.83 20.11
CA GLN A 85 -31.08 -2.51 19.52
C GLN A 85 -30.32 -2.32 18.20
N GLU A 86 -29.08 -2.79 18.11
CA GLU A 86 -28.31 -2.72 16.86
C GLU A 86 -29.00 -3.58 15.77
N ILE A 87 -29.47 -4.78 16.11
CA ILE A 87 -30.19 -5.64 15.17
C ILE A 87 -31.47 -4.95 14.67
N ALA A 88 -32.22 -4.28 15.56
CA ALA A 88 -33.42 -3.53 15.22
C ALA A 88 -33.13 -2.30 14.33
N GLU A 89 -31.96 -1.69 14.47
CA GLU A 89 -31.50 -0.57 13.65
C GLU A 89 -30.94 -1.00 12.27
N GLY A 90 -30.96 -2.30 11.97
CA GLY A 90 -30.52 -2.87 10.69
C GLY A 90 -29.05 -3.30 10.67
N TRP A 91 -28.37 -3.38 11.82
CA TRP A 91 -26.99 -3.86 11.87
C TRP A 91 -26.91 -5.38 11.70
N ARG A 92 -25.94 -5.82 10.90
CA ARG A 92 -25.62 -7.22 10.62
C ARG A 92 -24.10 -7.42 10.59
N LEU A 93 -23.65 -8.64 10.83
CA LEU A 93 -22.29 -9.07 10.54
C LEU A 93 -22.17 -9.30 9.03
N SER A 94 -21.40 -8.46 8.33
CA SER A 94 -21.29 -8.52 6.86
C SER A 94 -20.80 -9.86 6.35
N CYS A 95 -20.08 -10.63 7.18
CA CYS A 95 -19.59 -11.96 6.81
C CYS A 95 -20.65 -13.07 6.89
N GLN A 96 -21.80 -12.80 7.50
CA GLN A 96 -22.93 -13.74 7.58
C GLN A 96 -24.16 -13.19 6.82
N ALA A 97 -24.20 -11.89 6.54
CA ALA A 97 -25.24 -11.30 5.71
C ALA A 97 -25.09 -11.72 4.24
N HIS A 98 -26.02 -12.53 3.74
CA HIS A 98 -26.07 -13.00 2.35
C HIS A 98 -26.93 -12.08 1.47
N ILE A 99 -26.50 -11.86 0.23
CA ILE A 99 -27.14 -10.96 -0.74
C ILE A 99 -28.07 -11.78 -1.65
N TYR A 100 -29.38 -11.55 -1.54
CA TYR A 100 -30.40 -12.18 -2.39
C TYR A 100 -31.19 -11.19 -3.26
N GLU A 101 -31.04 -9.89 -3.00
CA GLU A 101 -31.57 -8.81 -3.82
C GLU A 101 -30.57 -7.63 -3.87
N ASP A 102 -30.87 -6.62 -4.70
CA ASP A 102 -30.05 -5.41 -4.78
C ASP A 102 -30.03 -4.72 -3.39
N MET A 103 -28.85 -4.37 -2.89
CA MET A 103 -28.67 -3.99 -1.48
C MET A 103 -27.81 -2.73 -1.34
N THR A 104 -28.14 -1.88 -0.38
CA THR A 104 -27.29 -0.75 0.03
C THR A 104 -26.90 -0.90 1.49
N CYS A 105 -25.60 -0.95 1.75
CA CYS A 105 -25.03 -1.08 3.09
C CYS A 105 -24.28 0.19 3.48
N GLU A 106 -24.52 0.67 4.68
CA GLU A 106 -23.65 1.62 5.37
C GLU A 106 -22.54 0.84 6.08
N VAL A 107 -21.30 1.12 5.68
CA VAL A 107 -20.08 0.58 6.26
C VAL A 107 -19.53 1.65 7.20
N PRO A 108 -19.42 1.37 8.51
CA PRO A 108 -18.75 2.28 9.43
C PRO A 108 -17.37 2.60 8.90
N GLN A 109 -17.05 3.89 8.80
CA GLN A 109 -15.67 4.28 8.55
C GLN A 109 -14.82 3.70 9.68
N LEU A 110 -13.77 2.98 9.31
CA LEU A 110 -12.78 2.50 10.26
C LEU A 110 -12.02 3.71 10.79
N LEU A 111 -12.60 4.39 11.79
CA LEU A 111 -12.05 5.57 12.45
C LEU A 111 -10.80 5.28 13.30
N ARG A 112 -10.17 4.11 13.11
CA ARG A 112 -8.91 3.77 13.77
C ARG A 112 -7.80 3.89 12.73
N VAL A 113 -7.41 5.12 12.43
CA VAL A 113 -5.97 5.40 12.32
C VAL A 113 -5.44 5.06 13.72
N PRO A 114 -4.65 4.01 13.90
CA PRO A 114 -4.07 3.70 15.20
C PRO A 114 -3.09 4.83 15.55
N LYS A 115 -3.57 5.94 16.11
CA LYS A 115 -2.75 7.11 16.48
C LYS A 115 -1.64 6.75 17.46
N ALA A 116 -1.80 5.66 18.21
CA ALA A 116 -0.73 5.12 19.05
C ALA A 116 0.50 4.69 18.23
N ALA A 117 0.32 4.18 17.02
CA ALA A 117 1.40 3.72 16.15
C ALA A 117 2.14 4.87 15.42
N THR A 118 1.58 6.08 15.43
CA THR A 118 2.21 7.28 14.86
C THR A 118 3.02 8.08 15.89
N MET A 119 2.94 7.74 17.19
CA MET A 119 3.64 8.47 18.25
C MET A 119 5.08 7.97 18.39
N GLY A 120 6.04 8.73 17.86
CA GLY A 120 7.47 8.50 18.07
C GLY A 120 7.99 9.15 19.36
N LEU A 121 9.00 8.54 19.98
CA LEU A 121 9.80 9.18 21.03
C LEU A 121 10.98 9.89 20.35
N GLY A 122 11.07 11.22 20.51
CA GLY A 122 12.27 11.96 20.09
C GLY A 122 13.48 11.47 20.89
N ARG A 123 14.47 10.89 20.20
CA ARG A 123 15.76 10.50 20.79
C ARG A 123 16.87 11.14 19.98
N LEU A 124 17.91 11.58 20.67
CA LEU A 124 19.14 12.01 20.01
C LEU A 124 19.86 10.77 19.50
N VAL A 125 20.04 10.70 18.18
CA VAL A 125 20.79 9.67 17.49
C VAL A 125 21.83 10.34 16.61
N ILE A 126 23.01 9.72 16.47
CA ILE A 126 23.99 10.15 15.48
C ILE A 126 23.47 9.69 14.12
N LEU A 127 23.25 10.64 13.21
CA LEU A 127 22.76 10.34 11.87
C LEU A 127 23.92 9.89 11.00
N ASP A 128 23.85 8.63 10.56
CA ASP A 128 24.75 8.06 9.56
C ASP A 128 23.93 7.23 8.56
N PRO A 129 23.13 7.90 7.70
CA PRO A 129 22.30 7.20 6.72
C PRO A 129 23.19 6.50 5.68
N ASN A 130 22.69 5.40 5.13
CA ASN A 130 23.37 4.65 4.07
C ASN A 130 23.44 5.45 2.74
N VAL A 131 22.50 6.41 2.58
CA VAL A 131 22.43 7.29 1.41
C VAL A 131 23.11 8.62 1.69
N ARG A 132 24.06 8.99 0.84
CA ARG A 132 24.78 10.26 0.88
C ARG A 132 24.58 11.04 -0.42
N LYS A 133 24.44 12.36 -0.30
CA LYS A 133 24.37 13.27 -1.43
C LYS A 133 25.54 14.25 -1.38
N VAL A 134 26.25 14.37 -2.49
CA VAL A 134 27.37 15.31 -2.62
C VAL A 134 27.14 16.18 -3.84
N TYR A 135 27.09 17.49 -3.63
CA TYR A 135 26.96 18.48 -4.69
C TYR A 135 28.34 18.85 -5.25
N PHE A 136 28.42 18.97 -6.56
CA PHE A 136 29.62 19.35 -7.28
C PHE A 136 29.36 20.42 -8.33
N GLU A 137 30.32 21.32 -8.48
CA GLU A 137 30.47 22.18 -9.65
C GLU A 137 31.67 21.69 -10.46
N LEU A 138 31.42 20.82 -11.42
CA LEU A 138 32.48 20.18 -12.19
C LEU A 138 32.95 21.08 -13.34
N ALA A 139 34.24 21.04 -13.64
CA ALA A 139 34.79 21.74 -14.80
C ALA A 139 34.24 21.15 -16.11
N GLU A 140 33.82 22.02 -17.03
CA GLU A 140 33.36 21.60 -18.36
C GLU A 140 34.50 20.92 -19.17
N PRO A 141 34.18 19.93 -20.03
CA PRO A 141 35.13 19.31 -20.93
C PRO A 141 35.79 20.34 -21.84
N SER A 142 37.11 20.22 -22.02
CA SER A 142 37.88 21.10 -22.90
C SER A 142 38.93 20.31 -23.67
N MET A 143 39.59 20.95 -24.62
CA MET A 143 40.73 20.33 -25.33
C MET A 143 41.87 19.93 -24.38
N HIS A 144 41.97 20.59 -23.21
CA HIS A 144 42.98 20.30 -22.19
C HIS A 144 42.51 19.25 -21.16
N ASP A 145 41.20 19.05 -21.01
CA ASP A 145 40.61 18.03 -20.14
C ASP A 145 39.50 17.27 -20.86
N GLN A 146 39.90 16.17 -21.49
CA GLN A 146 39.04 15.30 -22.31
C GLN A 146 38.57 14.05 -21.54
N ARG A 147 38.60 14.07 -20.20
CA ARG A 147 38.09 12.96 -19.39
C ARG A 147 36.60 12.73 -19.65
N SER A 148 36.20 11.46 -19.62
CA SER A 148 34.78 11.08 -19.70
C SER A 148 33.99 11.60 -18.50
N ASP A 149 32.68 11.77 -18.65
CA ASP A 149 31.80 12.23 -17.57
C ASP A 149 31.88 11.32 -16.33
N VAL A 150 32.05 10.00 -16.54
CA VAL A 150 32.21 9.01 -15.46
C VAL A 150 33.52 9.21 -14.71
N ALA A 151 34.64 9.40 -15.43
CA ALA A 151 35.94 9.63 -14.81
C ALA A 151 35.95 10.97 -14.05
N ARG A 152 35.38 12.01 -14.67
CA ARG A 152 35.23 13.35 -14.05
C ARG A 152 34.48 13.30 -12.73
N LEU A 153 33.35 12.58 -12.68
CA LEU A 153 32.58 12.42 -11.45
C LEU A 153 33.31 11.57 -10.41
N ARG A 154 33.94 10.47 -10.85
CA ARG A 154 34.68 9.57 -9.98
C ARG A 154 35.82 10.29 -9.28
N ASP A 155 36.63 11.02 -10.04
CA ASP A 155 37.78 11.75 -9.51
C ASP A 155 37.32 12.78 -8.47
N ALA A 156 36.25 13.53 -8.76
CA ALA A 156 35.67 14.50 -7.83
C ALA A 156 35.14 13.84 -6.54
N LEU A 157 34.47 12.69 -6.65
CA LEU A 157 34.02 11.92 -5.48
C LEU A 157 35.20 11.39 -4.65
N THR A 158 36.25 10.90 -5.30
CA THR A 158 37.45 10.39 -4.61
C THR A 158 38.19 11.51 -3.88
N GLU A 159 38.23 12.72 -4.42
CA GLU A 159 38.78 13.90 -3.73
C GLU A 159 38.00 14.24 -2.44
N GLU A 160 36.68 14.07 -2.45
CA GLU A 160 35.82 14.20 -1.26
C GLU A 160 35.85 12.96 -0.33
N GLY A 161 36.69 11.96 -0.64
CA GLY A 161 36.84 10.76 0.18
C GLY A 161 35.76 9.70 -0.03
N HIS A 162 35.09 9.70 -1.18
CA HIS A 162 34.08 8.72 -1.55
C HIS A 162 34.55 7.81 -2.69
N ASP A 163 34.39 6.50 -2.48
CA ASP A 163 34.52 5.51 -3.55
C ASP A 163 33.23 5.43 -4.38
N MET A 164 33.38 5.15 -5.67
CA MET A 164 32.27 5.12 -6.63
C MET A 164 32.30 3.87 -7.52
N ALA A 165 31.31 3.00 -7.33
CA ALA A 165 30.87 2.00 -8.28
C ALA A 165 29.57 2.46 -8.96
N ALA A 166 29.42 2.19 -10.26
CA ALA A 166 28.25 2.66 -11.00
C ALA A 166 27.76 1.58 -11.99
N GLY A 167 26.45 1.30 -11.94
CA GLY A 167 25.78 0.43 -12.90
C GLY A 167 25.45 1.16 -14.20
N VAL A 168 25.29 0.40 -15.30
CA VAL A 168 25.02 0.93 -16.65
C VAL A 168 23.77 1.82 -16.70
N ALA A 169 22.76 1.54 -15.87
CA ALA A 169 21.52 2.32 -15.81
C ALA A 169 21.80 3.80 -15.47
N VAL A 170 22.62 4.06 -14.45
CA VAL A 170 22.97 5.42 -14.04
C VAL A 170 23.94 6.06 -15.01
N LEU A 171 24.93 5.29 -15.49
CA LEU A 171 25.93 5.79 -16.44
C LEU A 171 25.31 6.35 -17.73
N ARG A 172 24.19 5.77 -18.19
CA ARG A 172 23.46 6.25 -19.36
C ARG A 172 22.84 7.63 -19.18
N THR A 173 22.58 8.04 -17.95
CA THR A 173 21.94 9.34 -17.64
C THR A 173 22.95 10.48 -17.51
N LEU A 174 24.22 10.15 -17.16
CA LEU A 174 25.26 11.13 -16.87
C LEU A 174 25.44 12.20 -17.96
N PRO A 175 25.58 11.85 -19.26
CA PRO A 175 25.93 12.85 -20.25
C PRO A 175 24.86 13.93 -20.40
N GLN A 176 23.59 13.52 -20.39
CA GLN A 176 22.46 14.43 -20.51
C GLN A 176 22.35 15.32 -19.26
N VAL A 177 22.35 14.74 -18.07
CA VAL A 177 22.20 15.48 -16.80
C VAL A 177 23.33 16.51 -16.64
N PHE A 178 24.57 16.13 -16.94
CA PHE A 178 25.72 17.04 -16.84
C PHE A 178 25.56 18.27 -17.74
N ARG A 179 25.13 18.05 -19.00
CA ARG A 179 25.02 19.13 -19.99
C ARG A 179 23.83 20.03 -19.70
N GLU A 180 22.69 19.47 -19.34
CA GLU A 180 21.48 20.23 -18.99
C GLU A 180 21.68 21.08 -17.73
N ALA A 181 22.44 20.57 -16.75
CA ALA A 181 22.70 21.28 -15.51
C ALA A 181 23.89 22.25 -15.57
N GLY A 182 24.62 22.29 -16.69
CA GLY A 182 25.88 23.05 -16.81
C GLY A 182 26.91 22.57 -15.79
N PHE A 183 27.08 21.25 -15.67
CA PHE A 183 28.03 20.56 -14.80
C PHE A 183 27.90 20.83 -13.29
N ARG A 184 26.78 21.44 -12.89
CA ARG A 184 26.36 21.58 -11.48
C ARG A 184 25.40 20.47 -11.14
N VAL A 185 25.88 19.45 -10.43
CA VAL A 185 25.14 18.20 -10.22
C VAL A 185 25.28 17.71 -8.79
N THR A 186 24.28 16.96 -8.33
CA THR A 186 24.34 16.23 -7.07
C THR A 186 24.49 14.75 -7.35
N ALA A 187 25.56 14.14 -6.87
CA ALA A 187 25.76 12.70 -6.87
C ALA A 187 25.02 12.07 -5.69
N VAL A 188 24.28 11.00 -5.94
CA VAL A 188 23.59 10.22 -4.89
C VAL A 188 24.23 8.86 -4.77
N LEU A 189 24.81 8.60 -3.61
CA LEU A 189 25.51 7.36 -3.26
C LEU A 189 24.71 6.56 -2.24
N ALA A 190 24.60 5.25 -2.44
CA ALA A 190 24.15 4.28 -1.43
C ALA A 190 25.33 3.37 -1.09
N GLY A 191 25.99 3.61 0.04
CA GLY A 191 27.35 3.12 0.28
C GLY A 191 28.31 3.64 -0.82
N GLU A 192 28.94 2.74 -1.56
CA GLU A 192 29.82 3.06 -2.70
C GLU A 192 29.08 3.10 -4.04
N GLN A 193 27.81 2.71 -4.09
CA GLN A 193 27.06 2.62 -5.35
C GLN A 193 26.46 3.97 -5.71
N LEU A 194 26.81 4.49 -6.89
CA LEU A 194 26.14 5.63 -7.51
C LEU A 194 24.76 5.19 -8.01
N VAL A 195 23.72 5.65 -7.33
CA VAL A 195 22.32 5.29 -7.62
C VAL A 195 21.60 6.34 -8.45
N ALA A 196 22.03 7.60 -8.39
CA ALA A 196 21.49 8.68 -9.22
C ALA A 196 22.49 9.83 -9.36
N VAL A 197 22.29 10.63 -10.41
CA VAL A 197 22.87 11.96 -10.54
C VAL A 197 21.75 12.93 -10.89
N GLU A 198 21.72 14.04 -10.17
CA GLU A 198 20.61 14.99 -10.22
C GLU A 198 21.12 16.37 -10.65
N PRO A 199 20.34 17.13 -11.44
CA PRO A 199 20.72 18.47 -11.84
C PRO A 199 20.61 19.44 -10.64
N GLY A 200 21.62 20.30 -10.48
CA GLY A 200 21.68 21.30 -9.40
C GLY A 200 22.02 20.72 -8.02
N ASP A 201 21.88 21.56 -6.99
CA ASP A 201 22.05 21.15 -5.59
C ASP A 201 20.72 20.62 -5.04
N THR A 202 20.68 19.31 -4.78
CA THR A 202 19.52 18.60 -4.22
C THR A 202 19.87 17.94 -2.89
N THR A 203 20.95 18.39 -2.26
CA THR A 203 21.53 17.74 -1.08
C THR A 203 20.60 17.75 0.12
N ASP A 204 19.71 18.74 0.23
CA ASP A 204 18.67 18.84 1.27
C ASP A 204 17.46 17.92 1.04
N GLU A 205 17.28 17.42 -0.19
CA GLU A 205 16.16 16.56 -0.59
C GLU A 205 16.56 15.08 -0.55
N CYS A 206 16.93 14.57 0.63
CA CYS A 206 17.30 13.17 0.82
C CYS A 206 16.33 12.47 1.77
N TYR A 207 15.52 11.56 1.23
CA TYR A 207 14.48 10.87 2.00
C TYR A 207 14.63 9.35 1.95
N GLY A 208 14.12 8.70 3.00
CA GLY A 208 13.93 7.27 3.09
C GLY A 208 12.58 6.96 3.71
N VAL A 209 12.09 5.73 3.54
CA VAL A 209 10.83 5.28 4.13
C VAL A 209 11.06 4.11 5.07
N ALA A 210 10.46 4.17 6.25
CA ALA A 210 10.43 3.06 7.20
C ALA A 210 9.02 2.49 7.27
N PHE A 211 8.89 1.17 7.09
CA PHE A 211 7.64 0.44 7.26
C PHE A 211 7.70 -0.48 8.48
N ASP A 212 6.63 -0.46 9.28
CA ASP A 212 6.32 -1.48 10.28
C ASP A 212 5.11 -2.29 9.81
N VAL A 213 5.38 -3.54 9.42
CA VAL A 213 4.39 -4.49 8.90
C VAL A 213 3.90 -5.37 10.04
N GLY A 214 2.93 -4.84 10.78
CA GLY A 214 2.17 -5.59 11.77
C GLY A 214 1.11 -6.48 11.14
N THR A 215 0.67 -7.49 11.89
CA THR A 215 -0.40 -8.40 11.43
C THR A 215 -1.71 -7.64 11.19
N THR A 216 -2.09 -6.72 12.09
CA THR A 216 -3.33 -5.94 11.95
C THR A 216 -3.11 -4.58 11.28
N THR A 217 -1.96 -3.97 11.51
CA THR A 217 -1.69 -2.58 11.15
C THR A 217 -0.41 -2.52 10.32
N LEU A 218 -0.41 -1.69 9.28
CA LEU A 218 0.80 -1.29 8.56
C LEU A 218 1.04 0.20 8.81
N VAL A 219 2.26 0.54 9.21
CA VAL A 219 2.70 1.93 9.43
C VAL A 219 3.79 2.24 8.43
N GLY A 220 3.72 3.39 7.79
CA GLY A 220 4.80 3.96 6.99
C GLY A 220 5.20 5.32 7.53
N THR A 221 6.51 5.56 7.63
CA THR A 221 7.08 6.85 8.03
C THR A 221 8.03 7.31 6.93
N LEU A 222 7.75 8.46 6.34
CA LEU A 222 8.70 9.12 5.44
C LEU A 222 9.67 9.95 6.27
N MET A 223 10.96 9.68 6.14
CA MET A 223 12.02 10.33 6.92
C MET A 223 12.92 11.17 6.03
N ASN A 224 13.26 12.36 6.50
CA ASN A 224 14.35 13.13 5.94
C ASN A 224 15.67 12.58 6.53
N LEU A 225 16.52 11.99 5.68
CA LEU A 225 17.74 11.30 6.11
C LEU A 225 18.84 12.26 6.56
N ARG A 226 18.78 13.54 6.16
CA ARG A 226 19.73 14.57 6.59
C ARG A 226 19.45 15.04 8.02
N THR A 227 18.18 15.21 8.36
CA THR A 227 17.76 15.77 9.66
C THR A 227 17.31 14.69 10.66
N GLY A 228 17.01 13.48 10.18
CA GLY A 228 16.43 12.39 10.96
C GLY A 228 14.95 12.61 11.31
N MET A 229 14.33 13.69 10.83
CA MET A 229 12.95 14.03 11.16
C MET A 229 11.97 13.31 10.24
N ALA A 230 10.82 12.90 10.80
CA ALA A 230 9.70 12.40 10.01
C ALA A 230 9.05 13.56 9.25
N ALA A 231 8.95 13.42 7.92
CA ALA A 231 8.23 14.35 7.04
C ALA A 231 6.72 14.08 7.06
N SER A 232 6.32 12.80 7.11
CA SER A 232 4.94 12.36 7.26
C SER A 232 4.89 10.95 7.84
N VAL A 233 3.78 10.61 8.49
CA VAL A 233 3.56 9.28 9.08
C VAL A 233 2.11 8.88 8.82
N LEU A 234 1.92 7.67 8.31
CA LEU A 234 0.59 7.12 8.09
C LEU A 234 0.49 5.71 8.67
N SER A 235 -0.68 5.40 9.22
CA SER A 235 -1.02 4.07 9.68
C SER A 235 -2.40 3.66 9.16
N THR A 236 -2.50 2.44 8.64
CA THR A 236 -3.74 1.85 8.13
C THR A 236 -3.81 0.37 8.47
N LEU A 237 -4.95 -0.26 8.21
CA LEU A 237 -5.09 -1.71 8.36
C LEU A 237 -4.23 -2.44 7.32
N ASN A 238 -3.64 -3.55 7.74
CA ASN A 238 -2.93 -4.45 6.84
C ASN A 238 -3.94 -5.06 5.85
N GLY A 239 -3.73 -4.83 4.56
CA GLY A 239 -4.59 -5.34 3.49
C GLY A 239 -4.69 -6.87 3.43
N GLN A 240 -3.85 -7.59 4.18
CA GLN A 240 -3.95 -9.04 4.35
C GLN A 240 -5.06 -9.50 5.30
N ALA A 241 -5.72 -8.59 6.03
CA ALA A 241 -6.82 -8.92 6.95
C ALA A 241 -7.92 -9.83 6.36
N PRO A 242 -8.31 -9.73 5.08
CA PRO A 242 -9.31 -10.62 4.48
C PRO A 242 -8.90 -12.08 4.39
N PHE A 243 -7.60 -12.37 4.26
CA PHE A 243 -7.06 -13.72 4.08
C PHE A 243 -6.73 -14.41 5.42
N GLY A 244 -6.75 -13.65 6.52
CA GLY A 244 -6.44 -14.16 7.84
C GLY A 244 -6.37 -13.06 8.88
N ALA A 245 -6.97 -13.34 10.03
CA ALA A 245 -7.05 -12.45 11.17
C ALA A 245 -5.74 -12.38 11.97
N ASP A 246 -4.95 -13.44 11.87
CA ASP A 246 -3.71 -13.65 12.59
C ASP A 246 -2.69 -14.33 11.68
N VAL A 247 -1.47 -14.49 12.19
CA VAL A 247 -0.34 -15.11 11.49
C VAL A 247 -0.69 -16.54 11.05
N ILE A 248 -1.30 -17.35 11.92
CA ILE A 248 -1.56 -18.77 11.65
C ILE A 248 -2.59 -18.95 10.53
N SER A 249 -3.66 -18.16 10.54
CA SER A 249 -4.68 -18.19 9.49
C SER A 249 -4.11 -17.75 8.13
N ARG A 250 -3.17 -16.81 8.10
CA ARG A 250 -2.47 -16.43 6.86
C ARG A 250 -1.50 -17.50 6.36
N ILE A 251 -0.78 -18.17 7.26
CA ILE A 251 0.05 -19.34 6.90
C ILE A 251 -0.85 -20.41 6.28
N SER A 252 -1.99 -20.71 6.92
CA SER A 252 -2.95 -21.68 6.40
C SER A 252 -3.50 -21.28 5.03
N HIS A 253 -3.75 -20.00 4.77
CA HIS A 253 -4.14 -19.52 3.43
C HIS A 253 -3.03 -19.74 2.41
N GLY A 254 -1.79 -19.38 2.74
CA GLY A 254 -0.63 -19.57 1.85
C GLY A 254 -0.32 -21.03 1.52
N MET A 255 -0.66 -21.96 2.42
CA MET A 255 -0.53 -23.40 2.18
C MET A 255 -1.44 -23.94 1.06
N ASN A 256 -2.45 -23.18 0.63
CA ASN A 256 -3.34 -23.56 -0.47
C ASN A 256 -2.67 -23.48 -1.86
N GLY A 257 -1.48 -22.88 -1.95
CA GLY A 257 -0.65 -22.89 -3.15
C GLY A 257 -0.05 -21.53 -3.52
N PRO A 258 0.71 -21.48 -4.62
CA PRO A 258 1.43 -20.27 -5.04
C PRO A 258 0.52 -19.06 -5.31
N ASP A 259 -0.71 -19.28 -5.74
CA ASP A 259 -1.68 -18.20 -5.99
C ASP A 259 -2.10 -17.50 -4.70
N SER A 260 -2.39 -18.27 -3.64
CA SER A 260 -2.73 -17.71 -2.33
C SER A 260 -1.56 -16.96 -1.68
N ILE A 261 -0.32 -17.39 -1.93
CA ILE A 261 0.89 -16.65 -1.54
C ILE A 261 0.97 -15.32 -2.29
N ARG A 262 0.70 -15.33 -3.61
CA ARG A 262 0.68 -14.11 -4.43
C ARG A 262 -0.41 -13.14 -3.97
N GLU A 263 -1.59 -13.60 -3.60
CA GLU A 263 -2.66 -12.75 -3.04
C GLU A 263 -2.21 -12.03 -1.76
N LEU A 264 -1.60 -12.75 -0.82
CA LEU A 264 -1.08 -12.16 0.42
C LEU A 264 0.03 -11.13 0.14
N GLN A 265 0.91 -11.40 -0.81
CA GLN A 265 1.99 -10.49 -1.21
C GLN A 265 1.42 -9.24 -1.90
N GLN A 266 0.48 -9.38 -2.82
CA GLN A 266 -0.16 -8.26 -3.52
C GLN A 266 -0.94 -7.38 -2.54
N ALA A 267 -1.60 -7.98 -1.56
CA ALA A 267 -2.36 -7.25 -0.55
C ALA A 267 -1.45 -6.37 0.33
N VAL A 268 -0.32 -6.91 0.81
CA VAL A 268 0.62 -6.11 1.63
C VAL A 268 1.32 -5.05 0.80
N VAL A 269 1.80 -5.38 -0.41
CA VAL A 269 2.45 -4.41 -1.31
C VAL A 269 1.47 -3.32 -1.74
N GLY A 270 0.22 -3.65 -2.04
CA GLY A 270 -0.83 -2.68 -2.36
C GLY A 270 -1.11 -1.73 -1.20
N THR A 271 -1.09 -2.24 0.04
CA THR A 271 -1.22 -1.43 1.26
C THR A 271 -0.04 -0.47 1.40
N MET A 272 1.20 -0.96 1.25
CA MET A 272 2.42 -0.15 1.32
C MET A 272 2.43 0.95 0.25
N ASN A 273 2.08 0.63 -1.00
CA ASN A 273 2.02 1.61 -2.09
C ASN A 273 0.96 2.68 -1.85
N SER A 274 -0.19 2.31 -1.27
CA SER A 274 -1.23 3.26 -0.89
C SER A 274 -0.74 4.20 0.22
N ILE A 275 0.03 3.67 1.17
CA ILE A 275 0.68 4.49 2.21
C ILE A 275 1.70 5.45 1.58
N LEU A 276 2.57 4.98 0.68
CA LEU A 276 3.54 5.85 0.01
C LEU A 276 2.88 7.02 -0.71
N ALA A 277 1.84 6.72 -1.49
CA ALA A 277 1.10 7.75 -2.23
C ALA A 277 0.59 8.85 -1.30
N GLU A 278 0.10 8.47 -0.12
CA GLU A 278 -0.38 9.42 0.88
C GLU A 278 0.76 10.19 1.56
N LEU A 279 1.83 9.49 1.97
CA LEU A 279 2.98 10.11 2.59
C LEU A 279 3.59 11.20 1.70
N TYR A 280 3.71 10.93 0.39
CA TYR A 280 4.17 11.91 -0.60
C TYR A 280 3.19 13.07 -0.78
N ARG A 281 1.88 12.77 -0.83
CA ARG A 281 0.84 13.79 -0.96
C ARG A 281 0.81 14.75 0.23
N GLU A 282 0.93 14.25 1.46
CA GLU A 282 0.91 15.06 2.68
C GLU A 282 2.19 15.88 2.87
N SER A 283 3.35 15.30 2.55
CA SER A 283 4.65 15.97 2.74
C SER A 283 5.05 16.88 1.59
N GLY A 284 4.48 16.70 0.39
CA GLY A 284 4.92 17.38 -0.84
C GLY A 284 6.24 16.84 -1.39
N VAL A 285 6.79 15.76 -0.84
CA VAL A 285 8.05 15.15 -1.28
C VAL A 285 7.83 14.37 -2.58
N SER A 286 8.69 14.60 -3.57
CA SER A 286 8.69 13.80 -4.80
C SER A 286 9.15 12.36 -4.51
N PRO A 287 8.48 11.33 -5.05
CA PRO A 287 8.92 9.94 -4.94
C PRO A 287 10.36 9.70 -5.46
N SER A 288 10.82 10.53 -6.40
CA SER A 288 12.19 10.44 -6.94
C SER A 288 13.27 10.85 -5.94
N ARG A 289 12.89 11.42 -4.79
CA ARG A 289 13.79 11.83 -3.70
C ARG A 289 13.85 10.84 -2.56
N THR A 290 13.21 9.68 -2.71
CA THR A 290 13.23 8.58 -1.74
C THR A 290 14.14 7.48 -2.23
N TYR A 291 15.28 7.27 -1.55
CA TYR A 291 16.36 6.39 -2.01
C TYR A 291 16.50 5.11 -1.21
N GLU A 292 15.93 5.06 -0.01
CA GLU A 292 16.06 3.94 0.91
C GLU A 292 14.69 3.55 1.47
N ALA A 293 14.48 2.24 1.60
CA ALA A 293 13.33 1.68 2.28
C ALA A 293 13.79 0.64 3.30
N VAL A 294 13.35 0.79 4.55
CA VAL A 294 13.56 -0.19 5.61
C VAL A 294 12.21 -0.78 5.97
N ILE A 295 12.12 -2.11 6.00
CA ILE A 295 10.89 -2.83 6.32
C ILE A 295 11.16 -3.69 7.55
N ALA A 296 10.44 -3.41 8.62
CA ALA A 296 10.39 -4.23 9.81
C ALA A 296 9.07 -5.00 9.83
N GLY A 297 9.12 -6.26 10.22
CA GLY A 297 7.96 -7.12 10.30
C GLY A 297 8.31 -8.39 11.08
N ASN A 298 7.28 -9.13 11.44
CA ASN A 298 7.48 -10.49 11.92
C ASN A 298 7.92 -11.39 10.74
N VAL A 299 8.40 -12.60 11.03
CA VAL A 299 8.99 -13.50 10.02
C VAL A 299 7.98 -13.99 8.96
N THR A 300 6.69 -13.99 9.28
CA THR A 300 5.62 -14.50 8.40
C THR A 300 5.15 -13.46 7.39
#